data_AF-A0A5C1Q3Z0-F1
#
_entry.id   AF-A0A5C1Q3Z0-F1
#
_cell.length_a   1.000
_cell.length_b   1.000
_cell.length_c   1.000
_cell.angle_alpha   90.00
_cell.angle_beta   90.00
_cell.angle_gamma   90.00
#
_symmetry.space_group_name_H-M   'P 1'
#
loop_
_entity.id
_entity.type
_entity.pdbx_description
1 polymer ?
#
loop_
_entity_poly.entity_id
_entity_poly.type
_entity_poly.pdbx_seq_one_letter_code
_entity_poly.pdbx_strand_id
1 'polypeptide(L)'
;MWVTFTLTPDSASAMPVLGLFQGSSVATGTLASATDDDAGDSVSRLTFNMKLSAGTYYTAVMGYRAHWWDFDGGGDAGWDYRLKLSGWTPAAPVPEASTLAMMVAGLGLLGLASRRRRSAA
;
A
#
# COMPACT_ATOMS: atom_id res chain seq x y z
N MET A 1 1.15 -7.96 5.68
CA MET A 1 2.19 -6.92 5.71
C MET A 1 1.68 -5.74 6.52
N TRP A 2 2.48 -5.18 7.42
CA TRP A 2 2.10 -3.96 8.13
C TRP A 2 2.49 -2.75 7.29
N VAL A 3 1.52 -1.90 6.96
CA VAL A 3 1.74 -0.65 6.24
C VAL A 3 1.34 0.51 7.13
N THR A 4 2.23 1.48 7.28
CA THR A 4 1.99 2.72 7.97
C THR A 4 1.63 3.79 6.95
N PHE A 5 0.50 4.45 7.18
CA PHE A 5 0.06 5.60 6.42
C PHE A 5 0.30 6.84 7.27
N THR A 6 0.91 7.86 6.67
CA THR A 6 1.17 9.13 7.34
C THR A 6 0.80 10.25 6.41
N LEU A 7 -0.12 11.10 6.86
CA LEU A 7 -0.51 12.31 6.14
C LEU A 7 0.00 13.53 6.91
N THR A 8 0.69 14.42 6.21
CA THR A 8 1.14 15.68 6.76
C THR A 8 0.60 16.82 5.90
N PRO A 9 -0.32 17.65 6.42
CA PRO A 9 -0.72 18.88 5.76
C PRO A 9 0.39 19.94 5.88
N ASP A 10 0.32 20.97 5.04
CA ASP A 10 1.19 22.15 5.10
C ASP A 10 0.69 23.21 6.10
N SER A 11 -0.56 23.09 6.57
CA SER A 11 -1.22 24.01 7.48
C SER A 11 -2.00 23.27 8.57
N ALA A 12 -2.05 23.85 9.77
CA ALA A 12 -2.88 23.36 10.88
C ALA A 12 -4.38 23.52 10.60
N SER A 13 -4.75 24.52 9.79
CA SER A 13 -6.14 24.73 9.38
C SER A 13 -6.62 23.71 8.36
N ALA A 14 -5.74 22.86 7.83
CA ALA A 14 -6.08 21.94 6.75
C ALA A 14 -6.93 20.75 7.18
N MET A 15 -6.98 20.46 8.49
CA MET A 15 -7.84 19.47 9.13
C MET A 15 -8.06 18.24 8.23
N PRO A 16 -7.01 17.49 7.89
CA PRO A 16 -7.15 16.48 6.86
C PRO A 16 -8.05 15.32 7.28
N VAL A 17 -8.56 14.63 6.26
CA VAL A 17 -9.14 13.30 6.37
C VAL A 17 -8.37 12.37 5.47
N LEU A 18 -7.93 11.24 6.01
CA LEU A 18 -7.26 10.18 5.28
C LEU A 18 -8.12 8.91 5.31
N GLY A 19 -8.41 8.36 4.14
CA GLY A 19 -9.11 7.10 3.97
C GLY A 19 -8.26 6.04 3.29
N LEU A 20 -8.51 4.78 3.65
CA LEU A 20 -7.99 3.59 3.00
C LEU A 20 -9.16 2.70 2.58
N PHE A 21 -9.17 2.30 1.30
CA PHE A 21 -10.25 1.54 0.69
C PHE A 21 -9.74 0.31 -0.03
N GLN A 22 -10.61 -0.70 -0.11
CA GLN A 22 -10.46 -1.86 -0.97
C GLN A 22 -11.60 -1.89 -1.99
N GLY A 23 -11.25 -2.02 -3.27
CA GLY A 23 -12.22 -1.88 -4.37
C GLY A 23 -12.44 -0.43 -4.78
N SER A 24 -13.34 -0.21 -5.72
CA SER A 24 -13.54 1.09 -6.40
C SER A 24 -14.56 2.03 -5.72
N SER A 25 -15.18 1.61 -4.62
CA SER A 25 -16.23 2.38 -3.92
C SER A 25 -15.78 2.74 -2.51
N VAL A 26 -15.82 4.04 -2.20
CA VAL A 26 -15.56 4.57 -0.85
C VAL A 26 -16.62 4.06 0.14
N ALA A 27 -17.91 4.05 -0.25
CA ALA A 27 -19.02 3.73 0.64
C ALA A 27 -19.03 2.28 1.15
N THR A 28 -18.51 1.35 0.36
CA THR A 28 -18.53 -0.10 0.66
C THR A 28 -17.15 -0.71 0.85
N GLY A 29 -16.09 0.06 0.58
CA GLY A 29 -14.71 -0.41 0.58
C GLY A 29 -13.83 0.13 1.71
N THR A 30 -14.34 0.99 2.60
CA THR A 30 -13.51 1.59 3.67
C THR A 30 -12.96 0.54 4.62
N LEU A 31 -11.64 0.46 4.70
CA LEU A 31 -10.90 -0.38 5.63
C LEU A 31 -10.50 0.38 6.90
N ALA A 32 -10.11 1.64 6.73
CA ALA A 32 -9.74 2.53 7.83
C ALA A 32 -9.83 3.98 7.38
N SER A 33 -10.06 4.85 8.36
CA SER A 33 -9.95 6.29 8.21
C SER A 33 -9.29 6.91 9.44
N ALA A 34 -8.67 8.07 9.24
CA ALA A 34 -8.21 8.94 10.30
C ALA A 34 -8.58 10.38 9.94
N THR A 35 -8.92 11.17 10.94
CA THR A 35 -9.46 12.52 10.79
C THR A 35 -8.78 13.42 11.79
N ASP A 36 -8.46 14.64 11.38
CA ASP A 36 -8.08 15.73 12.27
C ASP A 36 -9.23 16.73 12.24
N ASP A 37 -9.97 16.83 13.34
CA ASP A 37 -11.09 17.74 13.51
C ASP A 37 -10.81 18.87 14.51
N ASP A 38 -9.59 18.91 15.04
CA ASP A 38 -9.15 19.94 15.96
C ASP A 38 -8.60 21.15 15.19
N ALA A 39 -9.23 22.32 15.39
CA ALA A 39 -8.77 23.62 14.88
C ALA A 39 -7.55 24.18 15.63
N GLY A 40 -6.64 23.29 16.05
CA GLY A 40 -5.44 23.66 16.76
C GLY A 40 -4.53 24.57 15.92
N ASP A 41 -3.63 25.28 16.61
CA ASP A 41 -2.62 26.14 15.98
C ASP A 41 -1.44 25.34 15.38
N SER A 42 -1.39 24.03 15.63
CA SER A 42 -0.27 23.16 15.33
C SER A 42 -0.63 22.19 14.21
N VAL A 43 0.28 21.99 13.26
CA VAL A 43 0.10 21.06 12.14
C VAL A 43 -0.05 19.63 12.66
N SER A 44 -1.28 19.10 12.61
CA SER A 44 -1.56 17.72 13.01
C SER A 44 -1.14 16.74 11.92
N ARG A 45 -0.39 15.71 12.33
CA ARG A 45 0.01 14.60 11.47
C ARG A 45 -0.90 13.40 11.73
N LEU A 46 -1.68 12.99 10.75
CA LEU A 46 -2.48 11.77 10.84
C LEU A 46 -1.61 10.55 10.58
N THR A 47 -1.73 9.53 11.42
CA THR A 47 -0.99 8.28 11.25
C THR A 47 -1.81 7.10 11.74
N PHE A 48 -1.92 6.06 10.89
CA PHE A 48 -2.45 4.76 11.29
C PHE A 48 -1.67 3.63 10.65
N ASN A 49 -1.78 2.44 11.24
CA ASN A 49 -1.14 1.22 10.79
C ASN A 49 -2.22 0.21 10.38
N MET A 50 -2.05 -0.42 9.22
CA MET A 50 -2.96 -1.43 8.73
C MET A 50 -2.21 -2.71 8.35
N LYS A 51 -2.78 -3.86 8.71
CA LYS A 51 -2.28 -5.17 8.28
C LYS A 51 -2.96 -5.55 6.97
N LEU A 52 -2.24 -5.41 5.86
CA LEU A 52 -2.74 -5.66 4.51
C LEU A 52 -2.26 -7.01 3.96
N SER A 53 -3.12 -7.69 3.21
CA SER A 53 -2.76 -8.81 2.34
C SER A 53 -2.32 -8.29 0.96
N ALA A 54 -1.73 -9.16 0.14
CA ALA A 54 -1.40 -8.81 -1.25
C ALA A 54 -2.69 -8.43 -2.00
N GLY A 55 -2.67 -7.28 -2.67
CA GLY A 55 -3.83 -6.75 -3.37
C GLY A 55 -3.66 -5.28 -3.73
N THR A 56 -4.69 -4.74 -4.39
CA THR A 56 -4.78 -3.31 -4.72
C THR A 56 -5.63 -2.60 -3.68
N TYR A 57 -5.10 -1.48 -3.18
CA TYR A 57 -5.78 -0.62 -2.23
C TYR A 57 -5.74 0.81 -2.76
N TYR A 58 -6.75 1.57 -2.40
CA TYR A 58 -6.89 2.97 -2.78
C TYR A 58 -6.85 3.83 -1.52
N THR A 59 -6.37 5.05 -1.67
CA THR A 59 -6.36 6.03 -0.58
C THR A 59 -6.87 7.34 -1.13
N ALA A 60 -7.63 8.05 -0.30
CA ALA A 60 -8.13 9.37 -0.61
C ALA A 60 -7.80 10.29 0.54
N VAL A 61 -7.51 11.53 0.16
CA VAL A 61 -7.26 12.63 1.08
C VAL A 61 -8.24 13.74 0.71
N MET A 62 -8.89 14.30 1.72
CA MET A 62 -9.75 15.47 1.58
C MET A 62 -9.56 16.37 2.81
N GLY A 63 -9.96 17.63 2.72
CA GLY A 63 -10.12 18.44 3.93
C GLY A 63 -11.35 18.01 4.73
N TYR A 64 -11.36 18.38 6.00
CA TYR A 64 -12.44 18.07 6.93
C TYR A 64 -13.76 18.70 6.49
N ARG A 65 -14.84 18.02 6.85
CA ARG A 65 -16.20 18.55 6.82
C ARG A 65 -16.94 17.95 8.00
N ALA A 66 -17.43 18.80 8.89
CA ALA A 66 -18.09 18.34 10.12
C ALA A 66 -19.24 17.38 9.80
N HIS A 67 -19.17 16.16 10.35
CA HIS A 67 -20.14 15.07 10.18
C HIS A 67 -20.21 14.40 8.80
N TRP A 68 -19.22 14.62 7.92
CA TRP A 68 -19.19 14.08 6.57
C TRP A 68 -17.83 13.44 6.25
N TRP A 69 -17.83 12.12 6.00
CA TRP A 69 -16.63 11.31 5.76
C TRP A 69 -16.76 10.43 4.50
N ASP A 70 -17.40 10.95 3.46
CA ASP A 70 -17.78 10.21 2.25
C ASP A 70 -16.79 10.37 1.08
N PHE A 71 -15.70 11.13 1.27
CA PHE A 71 -14.67 11.38 0.26
C PHE A 71 -15.24 11.82 -1.09
N ASP A 72 -16.32 12.61 -1.04
CA ASP A 72 -17.03 13.17 -2.20
C ASP A 72 -16.36 14.44 -2.78
N GLY A 73 -15.34 14.97 -2.09
CA GLY A 73 -14.62 16.18 -2.46
C GLY A 73 -15.22 17.48 -1.92
N GLY A 74 -16.25 17.43 -1.06
CA GLY A 74 -16.94 18.60 -0.52
C GLY A 74 -16.34 19.19 0.76
N GLY A 75 -15.20 18.68 1.24
CA GLY A 75 -14.52 19.21 2.43
C GLY A 75 -13.72 20.48 2.17
N ASP A 76 -13.15 21.03 3.24
CA ASP A 76 -12.33 22.23 3.16
C ASP A 76 -11.15 22.05 2.18
N ALA A 77 -10.68 23.14 1.55
CA ALA A 77 -9.72 23.08 0.45
C ALA A 77 -8.73 24.25 0.45
N GLY A 78 -7.67 24.12 -0.34
CA GLY A 78 -6.64 25.16 -0.52
C GLY A 78 -5.29 24.85 0.13
N TRP A 79 -5.05 23.58 0.49
CA TRP A 79 -3.84 23.12 1.17
C TRP A 79 -3.19 21.95 0.45
N ASP A 80 -1.88 21.82 0.63
CA ASP A 80 -1.14 20.67 0.12
C ASP A 80 -1.04 19.57 1.17
N TYR A 81 -1.24 18.34 0.71
CA TYR A 81 -1.12 17.14 1.54
C TYR A 81 0.00 16.23 1.06
N ARG A 82 0.88 15.84 1.98
CA ARG A 82 1.93 14.85 1.70
C ARG A 82 1.56 13.52 2.32
N LEU A 83 1.18 12.57 1.47
CA LEU A 83 0.94 11.19 1.87
C LEU A 83 2.24 10.37 1.77
N LYS A 84 2.65 9.78 2.88
CA LYS A 84 3.74 8.81 2.97
C LYS A 84 3.19 7.43 3.31
N LEU A 85 3.58 6.44 2.51
CA LEU A 85 3.35 5.03 2.79
C LEU A 85 4.70 4.38 3.14
N SER A 86 4.76 3.64 4.24
CA SER A 86 5.96 2.92 4.66
C SER A 86 5.63 1.54 5.22
N GLY A 87 6.61 0.64 5.30
CA GLY A 87 6.39 -0.76 5.66
C GLY A 87 5.86 -1.62 4.51
N TRP A 88 5.68 -1.02 3.33
CA TRP A 88 5.45 -1.76 2.10
C TRP A 88 6.74 -2.42 1.65
N THR A 89 6.80 -3.74 1.72
CA THR A 89 7.82 -4.54 1.05
C THR A 89 7.29 -4.93 -0.32
N PRO A 90 7.88 -4.44 -1.43
CA PRO A 90 7.53 -4.92 -2.76
C PRO A 90 7.67 -6.45 -2.77
N ALA A 91 6.68 -7.15 -3.31
CA ALA A 91 6.82 -8.57 -3.53
C ALA A 91 8.09 -8.78 -4.37
N ALA A 92 8.97 -9.70 -3.95
CA ALA A 92 10.14 -10.03 -4.73
C ALA A 92 9.70 -10.39 -6.16
N PRO A 93 10.42 -9.96 -7.20
CA PRO A 93 10.09 -10.35 -8.57
C PRO A 93 9.94 -11.87 -8.64
N VAL A 94 8.74 -12.34 -8.98
CA VAL A 94 8.51 -13.77 -9.19
C VAL A 94 9.29 -14.16 -10.44
N PRO A 95 10.18 -15.17 -10.40
CA PRO A 95 10.88 -15.61 -11.59
C PRO A 95 9.90 -15.94 -12.70
N GLU A 96 10.16 -15.40 -13.89
CA GLU A 96 9.32 -15.68 -15.06
C GLU A 96 9.31 -17.20 -15.35
N ALA A 97 8.24 -17.68 -15.98
CA ALA A 97 8.09 -19.10 -16.33
C ALA A 97 9.28 -19.63 -17.15
N SER A 98 9.87 -18.79 -18.00
CA SER A 98 11.09 -19.07 -18.76
C SER A 98 12.31 -19.30 -17.85
N THR A 99 12.46 -18.51 -16.79
CA THR A 99 13.54 -18.63 -15.81
C THR A 99 13.41 -19.92 -15.02
N LEU A 100 12.18 -20.27 -14.62
CA LEU A 100 11.88 -21.56 -13.99
C LEU A 100 12.15 -22.73 -14.95
N ALA A 101 11.75 -22.61 -16.22
CA ALA A 101 12.01 -23.62 -17.23
C ALA A 101 13.52 -23.83 -17.46
N MET A 102 14.32 -22.76 -17.50
CA MET A 102 15.77 -22.83 -17.62
C MET A 102 16.43 -23.46 -16.39
N MET A 103 15.93 -23.15 -15.19
CA MET A 103 16.38 -23.79 -13.96
C MET A 103 16.09 -25.30 -13.98
N VAL A 104 14.88 -25.70 -14.36
CA VAL A 104 14.49 -27.12 -14.49
C VAL A 104 15.29 -27.81 -15.58
N ALA A 105 15.49 -27.17 -16.73
CA ALA A 105 16.31 -27.72 -17.82
C ALA A 105 17.76 -27.92 -17.38
N GLY A 106 18.36 -26.93 -16.70
CA GLY A 106 19.71 -27.03 -16.14
C GLY A 106 19.85 -28.16 -15.11
N LEU A 107 18.89 -28.27 -14.19
CA LEU A 107 18.84 -29.36 -13.20
C LEU A 107 18.66 -30.73 -13.88
N GLY A 108 17.84 -30.81 -14.93
CA GLY A 108 17.65 -32.02 -15.72
C GLY A 108 18.94 -32.48 -16.41
N LEU A 109 19.67 -31.54 -17.02
CA LEU A 109 20.96 -31.82 -17.67
C LEU A 109 22.01 -32.30 -16.66
N LEU A 110 22.10 -31.67 -15.49
CA LEU A 110 23.01 -32.08 -14.41
C LEU A 110 22.66 -33.47 -13.86
N GLY A 111 21.37 -33.78 -13.71
CA GLY A 111 20.88 -35.10 -13.31
C GLY A 111 21.24 -36.19 -14.34
N LEU A 112 21.09 -35.91 -15.63
CA LEU A 112 21.46 -36.83 -16.70
C LEU A 112 22.98 -37.05 -16.79
N ALA A 113 23.76 -35.97 -16.64
CA ALA A 113 25.22 -36.04 -16.66
C ALA A 113 25.79 -36.85 -15.48
N SER A 114 25.24 -36.66 -14.28
CA SER A 114 25.64 -37.44 -13.10
C SER A 114 25.26 -38.92 -13.21
N ARG A 115 24.10 -39.25 -13.80
CA ARG A 115 23.71 -40.65 -14.07
C ARG A 115 24.69 -41.34 -15.01
N ARG A 116 25.09 -40.67 -16.10
CA ARG A 116 26.05 -41.23 -17.07
C ARG A 116 27.42 -41.53 -16.47
N ARG A 117 27.92 -40.67 -15.56
CA ARG A 117 29.19 -40.90 -14.86
C ARG A 117 29.13 -42.11 -13.93
N ARG A 118 27.97 -42.41 -13.35
CA ARG A 118 27.77 -43.57 -12.47
C ARG A 118 27.60 -44.90 -13.21
N SER A 119 27.22 -44.86 -14.49
CA SER A 119 27.11 -46.07 -15.34
C SER A 119 28.39 -46.37 -16.13
N ALA A 120 29.38 -45.47 -16.09
CA ALA A 120 30.67 -45.62 -16.77
C ALA A 120 31.84 -45.90 -15.80
N ALA A 121 31.55 -46.07 -14.52
CA ALA A 121 32.46 -46.53 -13.46
C ALA A 121 31.94 -47.86 -12.91
#